data_AF-A0AA36GRC9-F1
#
_entry.id   AF-A0AA36GRC9-F1
#
_cell.length_a   1.000
_cell.length_b   1.000
_cell.length_c   1.000
_cell.angle_alpha   90.00
_cell.angle_beta   90.00
_cell.angle_gamma   90.00
#
_symmetry.space_group_name_H-M   'P 1'
#
loop_
_entity.id
_entity.type
_entity.pdbx_description
1 polymer ?
#
loop_
_entity_poly.entity_id
_entity_poly.type
_entity_poly.pdbx_seq_one_letter_code
_entity_poly.pdbx_strand_id
1 'polypeptide(L)'
;MPAEVNVPLTTYERLQKYQEEFGSALRHPDSPAWFNKEYNEKLKKELIWAAPYDARFPQVRKQRQCFAYYVDFHRCNELMGADYHPCKFFQNVYKDFCPNFWIEKWDELIEEGRFPAKFDR
;
A
#
# COMPACT_ATOMS: atom_id res chain seq x y z
N MET A 1 10.85 15.31 -18.45
CA MET A 1 10.47 13.89 -18.33
C MET A 1 10.21 13.63 -16.86
N PRO A 2 9.03 13.13 -16.43
CA PRO A 2 8.84 12.81 -15.03
C PRO A 2 9.91 11.77 -14.66
N ALA A 3 10.70 12.06 -13.64
CA ALA A 3 11.72 11.13 -13.15
C ALA A 3 11.05 9.77 -12.89
N GLU A 4 11.72 8.68 -13.25
CA GLU A 4 11.24 7.32 -12.97
C GLU A 4 11.21 7.12 -11.46
N VAL A 5 10.07 7.43 -10.84
CA VAL A 5 9.86 7.20 -9.40
C VAL A 5 9.60 5.72 -9.20
N ASN A 6 10.58 5.03 -8.60
CA ASN A 6 10.44 3.64 -8.21
C ASN A 6 9.49 3.52 -7.00
N VAL A 7 8.36 2.84 -7.19
CA VAL A 7 7.38 2.59 -6.13
C VAL A 7 7.74 1.29 -5.43
N PRO A 8 7.89 1.30 -4.09
CA PRO A 8 8.23 0.09 -3.36
C PRO A 8 7.10 -0.95 -3.43
N LEU A 9 7.50 -2.21 -3.53
CA LEU A 9 6.58 -3.35 -3.51
C LEU A 9 5.90 -3.47 -2.15
N THR A 10 4.62 -3.85 -2.17
CA THR A 10 3.84 -4.18 -0.99
C THR A 10 4.31 -5.49 -0.35
N THR A 11 3.93 -5.71 0.90
CA THR A 11 4.16 -6.96 1.63
C THR A 11 3.65 -8.18 0.88
N TYR A 12 2.47 -8.05 0.27
CA TYR A 12 1.84 -9.11 -0.50
C TYR A 12 2.64 -9.45 -1.76
N GLU A 13 3.02 -8.43 -2.55
CA GLU A 13 3.82 -8.63 -3.75
C GLU A 13 5.20 -9.22 -3.44
N ARG A 14 5.81 -8.80 -2.33
CA ARG A 14 7.06 -9.41 -1.85
C ARG A 14 6.86 -10.88 -1.51
N LEU A 15 5.79 -11.21 -0.76
CA LEU A 15 5.48 -12.60 -0.40
C LEU A 15 5.27 -13.48 -1.63
N GLN A 16 4.55 -13.00 -2.65
CA GLN A 16 4.38 -13.72 -3.91
C GLN A 16 5.72 -13.99 -4.59
N LYS A 17 6.58 -12.97 -4.67
CA LYS A 17 7.93 -13.13 -5.22
C LYS A 17 8.76 -14.15 -4.43
N TYR A 18 8.71 -14.11 -3.10
CA TYR A 18 9.37 -15.12 -2.26
C TYR A 18 8.81 -16.53 -2.50
N GLN A 19 7.50 -16.66 -2.71
CA GLN A 19 6.87 -17.95 -3.02
C GLN A 19 7.35 -18.51 -4.36
N GLU A 20 7.49 -17.65 -5.38
CA GLU A 20 8.02 -18.03 -6.69
C GLU A 20 9.50 -18.43 -6.64
N GLU A 21 10.32 -17.70 -5.88
CA GLU A 21 11.77 -17.95 -5.79
C GLU A 21 12.13 -19.17 -4.92
N PHE A 22 11.43 -19.36 -3.79
CA PHE A 22 11.80 -20.35 -2.77
C PHE A 22 10.77 -21.47 -2.59
N GLY A 23 9.68 -21.49 -3.36
CA GLY A 23 8.60 -22.48 -3.32
C GLY A 23 7.68 -22.37 -2.10
N SER A 24 8.11 -21.71 -1.02
CA SER A 24 7.31 -21.46 0.19
C SER A 24 7.42 -20.00 0.63
N ALA A 25 6.27 -19.34 0.83
CA ALA A 25 6.21 -17.93 1.20
C ALA A 25 6.61 -17.67 2.67
N LEU A 26 6.42 -18.67 3.54
CA LEU A 26 6.67 -18.58 4.98
C LEU A 26 7.60 -19.72 5.41
N ARG A 27 8.42 -19.43 6.42
CA ARG A 27 9.29 -20.41 7.05
C ARG A 27 8.49 -21.52 7.72
N HIS A 28 9.04 -22.73 7.69
CA HIS A 28 8.51 -23.83 8.51
C HIS A 28 8.87 -23.61 10.00
N PRO A 29 7.96 -23.90 10.95
CA PRO A 29 8.21 -23.80 12.39
C PRO A 29 9.43 -24.60 12.86
N ASP A 30 9.69 -25.75 12.23
CA ASP A 30 10.79 -26.64 12.60
C ASP A 30 12.16 -26.22 12.01
N SER A 31 12.21 -25.10 11.28
CA SER A 31 13.49 -24.64 10.71
C SER A 31 14.43 -24.10 11.79
N PRO A 32 15.75 -24.38 11.72
CA PRO A 32 16.74 -23.80 12.64
C PRO A 32 16.75 -22.27 12.64
N ALA A 33 16.24 -21.66 11.57
CA ALA A 33 16.12 -20.23 11.39
C ALA A 33 14.92 -19.60 12.15
N TRP A 34 14.03 -20.40 12.75
CA TRP A 34 12.83 -19.90 13.43
C TRP A 34 13.17 -18.99 14.63
N PHE A 35 14.13 -19.40 15.45
CA PHE A 35 14.55 -18.68 16.65
C PHE A 35 15.80 -17.78 16.45
N ASN A 36 16.32 -17.68 15.23
CA ASN A 36 17.51 -16.86 14.96
C ASN A 36 17.15 -15.37 14.86
N LYS A 37 17.70 -14.54 15.78
CA LYS A 37 17.48 -13.10 15.83
C LYS A 37 17.93 -12.38 14.56
N GLU A 38 19.12 -12.67 14.05
CA GLU A 38 19.69 -11.98 12.88
C GLU A 38 18.82 -12.21 11.64
N TYR A 39 18.37 -13.45 11.48
CA TYR A 39 17.46 -13.81 10.39
C TYR A 39 16.12 -13.08 10.55
N ASN A 40 15.56 -13.01 11.76
CA ASN A 40 14.30 -12.32 12.03
C ASN A 40 14.39 -10.81 11.75
N GLU A 41 15.49 -10.15 12.12
CA GLU A 41 15.71 -8.73 11.82
C GLU A 41 15.88 -8.46 10.33
N LYS A 42 16.58 -9.34 9.61
CA LYS A 42 16.72 -9.26 8.15
C LYS A 42 15.36 -9.38 7.46
N LEU A 43 14.59 -10.41 7.83
CA LEU A 43 13.27 -10.66 7.26
C LEU A 43 12.28 -9.52 7.55
N LYS A 44 12.35 -8.92 8.75
CA LYS A 44 11.53 -7.74 9.08
C LYS A 44 11.82 -6.56 8.16
N LYS A 45 13.07 -6.36 7.74
CA LYS A 45 13.47 -5.27 6.84
C LYS A 45 13.12 -5.56 5.38
N GLU A 46 13.30 -6.80 4.95
CA GLU A 46 13.12 -7.19 3.54
C GLU A 46 11.66 -7.45 3.20
N LEU A 47 10.91 -8.13 4.07
CA LEU A 47 9.57 -8.63 3.77
C LEU A 47 8.48 -7.62 4.11
N ILE A 48 8.59 -6.94 5.26
CA ILE A 48 7.51 -6.08 5.76
C ILE A 48 7.56 -4.72 5.06
N TRP A 49 6.42 -4.32 4.51
CA TRP A 49 6.12 -2.98 4.05
C TRP A 49 5.20 -2.32 5.07
N ALA A 50 5.38 -1.02 5.26
CA ALA A 50 4.48 -0.19 6.03
C ALA A 50 4.42 1.18 5.37
N ALA A 51 3.25 1.82 5.40
CA ALA A 51 3.09 3.17 4.91
C ALA A 51 4.07 4.13 5.62
N PRO A 52 4.74 5.03 4.87
CA PRO A 52 5.67 5.97 5.46
C PRO A 52 4.93 6.98 6.36
N TYR A 53 5.67 7.57 7.30
CA TYR A 53 5.15 8.65 8.12
C TYR A 53 4.90 9.90 7.26
N ASP A 54 3.65 10.36 7.23
CA ASP A 54 3.27 11.60 6.55
C ASP A 54 3.21 12.76 7.56
N ALA A 55 4.14 13.70 7.42
CA ALA A 55 4.22 14.89 8.26
C ALA A 55 3.00 15.82 8.14
N ARG A 56 2.19 15.70 7.07
CA ARG A 56 0.90 16.42 6.93
C ARG A 56 -0.13 15.95 7.95
N PHE A 57 0.00 14.72 8.42
CA PHE A 57 -0.94 14.08 9.35
C PHE A 57 -0.20 13.56 10.61
N PRO A 58 0.36 14.44 11.46
CA PRO A 58 1.14 14.04 12.63
C PRO A 58 0.26 13.47 13.77
N GLN A 59 -1.05 13.60 13.64
CA GLN A 59 -2.02 13.21 14.65
C GLN A 59 -2.15 11.68 14.72
N VAL A 60 -2.49 11.17 15.92
CA VAL A 60 -2.79 9.74 16.14
C VAL A 60 -4.01 9.28 15.33
N ARG A 61 -4.95 10.22 15.07
CA ARG A 61 -6.16 9.99 14.28
C ARG A 61 -5.85 10.03 12.78
N LYS A 62 -5.76 8.83 12.16
CA LYS A 62 -5.36 8.63 10.76
C LYS A 62 -6.50 8.66 9.74
N GLN A 63 -7.72 8.97 10.18
CA GLN A 63 -8.92 8.99 9.34
C GLN A 63 -8.78 9.94 8.13
N ARG A 64 -8.27 11.16 8.37
CA ARG A 64 -8.03 12.15 7.31
C ARG A 64 -6.91 11.71 6.37
N GLN A 65 -5.89 11.04 6.90
CA GLN A 65 -4.81 10.48 6.09
C GLN A 65 -5.38 9.43 5.13
N CYS A 66 -6.18 8.46 5.61
CA CYS A 66 -6.76 7.46 4.70
C CYS A 66 -7.57 8.13 3.59
N PHE A 67 -8.50 9.01 3.96
CA PHE A 67 -9.36 9.65 2.97
C PHE A 67 -8.56 10.45 1.93
N ALA A 68 -7.53 11.19 2.35
CA ALA A 68 -6.68 11.94 1.44
C ALA A 68 -5.94 11.03 0.44
N TYR A 69 -5.33 9.94 0.92
CA TYR A 69 -4.60 9.01 0.05
C TYR A 69 -5.54 8.25 -0.92
N TYR A 70 -6.77 7.93 -0.50
CA TYR A 70 -7.77 7.34 -1.38
C TYR A 70 -8.16 8.32 -2.50
N VAL A 71 -8.49 9.57 -2.16
CA VAL A 71 -8.81 10.60 -3.16
C VAL A 71 -7.63 10.89 -4.08
N ASP A 72 -6.41 10.94 -3.55
CA ASP A 72 -5.20 11.20 -4.33
C ASP A 72 -4.93 10.09 -5.35
N PHE A 73 -5.22 8.82 -5.03
CA PHE A 73 -5.12 7.70 -5.98
C PHE A 73 -6.10 7.88 -7.16
N HIS A 74 -7.38 8.13 -6.88
CA HIS A 74 -8.38 8.29 -7.94
C HIS A 74 -8.12 9.55 -8.79
N ARG A 75 -7.70 10.65 -8.17
CA ARG A 75 -7.25 11.86 -8.88
C ARG A 75 -6.05 11.58 -9.78
N CYS A 76 -5.07 10.83 -9.28
CA CYS A 76 -3.88 10.48 -10.06
C CYS A 76 -4.25 9.67 -11.31
N ASN A 77 -5.15 8.69 -11.17
CA ASN A 77 -5.62 7.89 -12.30
C ASN A 77 -6.40 8.72 -13.33
N GLU A 78 -7.23 9.68 -12.88
CA GLU A 78 -8.00 10.55 -13.76
C GLU A 78 -7.12 11.53 -14.55
N LEU A 79 -6.14 12.16 -13.88
CA LEU A 79 -5.29 13.20 -14.48
C LEU A 79 -4.14 12.63 -15.31
N MET A 80 -3.50 11.56 -14.84
CA MET A 80 -2.28 11.00 -15.44
C MET A 80 -2.54 9.73 -16.27
N GLY A 81 -3.73 9.13 -16.14
CA GLY A 81 -4.10 7.86 -16.75
C GLY A 81 -3.75 6.65 -15.87
N ALA A 82 -4.40 5.52 -16.16
CA ALA A 82 -4.29 4.29 -15.37
C ALA A 82 -2.89 3.66 -15.35
N ASP A 83 -2.08 3.91 -16.38
CA ASP A 83 -0.75 3.30 -16.54
C ASP A 83 0.37 4.11 -15.85
N TYR A 84 0.04 5.20 -15.15
CA TYR A 84 1.05 6.02 -14.49
C TYR A 84 1.57 5.32 -13.22
N HIS A 85 2.75 4.69 -13.34
CA HIS A 85 3.38 3.88 -12.29
C HIS A 85 3.43 4.56 -10.90
N PRO A 86 3.71 5.87 -10.75
CA PRO A 86 3.71 6.52 -9.44
C PRO A 86 2.35 6.57 -8.74
N CYS A 87 1.20 6.47 -9.44
CA CYS A 87 -0.11 6.42 -8.81
C CYS A 87 -0.25 5.21 -7.87
N LYS A 88 0.45 4.11 -8.17
CA LYS A 88 0.49 2.90 -7.34
C LYS A 88 0.97 3.17 -5.91
N PHE A 89 1.79 4.20 -5.69
CA PHE A 89 2.21 4.59 -4.35
C PHE A 89 1.03 4.96 -3.46
N PHE A 90 0.10 5.80 -3.95
CA PHE A 90 -1.09 6.18 -3.20
C PHE A 90 -1.97 4.97 -2.90
N GLN A 91 -2.06 4.04 -3.86
CA GLN A 91 -2.77 2.78 -3.70
C GLN A 91 -2.21 1.93 -2.57
N ASN A 92 -0.89 1.73 -2.57
CA ASN A 92 -0.19 0.94 -1.56
C ASN A 92 -0.37 1.56 -0.17
N VAL A 93 -0.36 2.89 -0.07
CA VAL A 93 -0.49 3.58 1.22
C VAL A 93 -1.90 3.49 1.79
N TYR A 94 -2.97 3.77 1.03
CA TYR A 94 -4.32 3.69 1.61
C TYR A 94 -4.72 2.24 1.92
N LYS A 95 -4.29 1.25 1.12
CA LYS A 95 -4.58 -0.16 1.37
C LYS A 95 -3.85 -0.73 2.60
N ASP A 96 -2.75 -0.12 3.03
CA ASP A 96 -1.95 -0.59 4.16
C ASP A 96 -2.65 -0.36 5.51
N PHE A 97 -3.25 0.81 5.71
CA PHE A 97 -3.81 1.19 7.02
C PHE A 97 -5.29 1.55 7.01
N CYS A 98 -5.92 1.74 5.85
CA CYS A 98 -7.33 2.07 5.83
C CYS A 98 -8.21 0.83 6.07
N PRO A 99 -9.27 0.93 6.88
CA PRO A 99 -10.19 -0.18 7.04
C PRO A 99 -10.89 -0.54 5.73
N ASN A 100 -10.95 -1.84 5.39
CA ASN A 100 -11.56 -2.32 4.14
C ASN A 100 -13.02 -1.84 3.98
N PHE A 101 -13.81 -1.84 5.05
CA PHE A 101 -15.20 -1.39 5.00
C PHE A 101 -15.37 0.11 4.63
N TRP A 102 -14.33 0.93 4.79
CA TRP A 102 -14.35 2.31 4.28
C TRP A 102 -14.10 2.35 2.79
N ILE A 103 -13.12 1.57 2.32
CA ILE A 103 -12.76 1.47 0.91
C ILE A 103 -13.95 0.94 0.12
N GLU A 104 -14.53 -0.19 0.53
CA GLU A 104 -15.70 -0.80 -0.11
C GLU A 104 -16.87 0.19 -0.23
N LYS A 105 -17.19 0.89 0.87
CA LYS A 105 -18.26 1.89 0.88
C LYS A 105 -17.95 3.09 -0.02
N TRP A 106 -16.70 3.51 -0.11
CA TRP A 106 -16.32 4.61 -1.00
C TRP A 106 -16.35 4.18 -2.46
N ASP A 107 -15.93 2.94 -2.76
CA ASP A 107 -16.02 2.36 -4.10
C ASP A 107 -17.49 2.30 -4.55
N GLU A 108 -18.40 1.82 -3.71
CA GLU A 108 -19.85 1.85 -3.96
C GLU A 108 -20.37 3.28 -4.26
N LEU A 109 -19.94 4.28 -3.48
CA LEU A 109 -20.35 5.67 -3.69
C LEU A 109 -19.77 6.27 -4.98
N ILE A 110 -18.59 5.82 -5.42
CA ILE A 110 -18.01 6.22 -6.70
C ILE A 110 -18.83 5.60 -7.84
N GLU A 111 -19.15 4.31 -7.76
CA GLU A 111 -19.99 3.62 -8.75
C GLU A 111 -21.39 4.25 -8.86
N GLU A 112 -21.99 4.66 -7.74
CA GLU A 112 -23.26 5.41 -7.71
C GLU A 112 -23.14 6.86 -8.20
N GLY A 113 -21.92 7.39 -8.39
CA GLY A 113 -21.69 8.80 -8.74
C GLY A 113 -22.06 9.79 -7.62
N ARG A 114 -22.09 9.33 -6.36
CA ARG A 114 -22.48 10.11 -5.17
C ARG A 114 -21.31 10.44 -4.24
N PHE A 115 -20.09 10.11 -4.66
CA PHE A 115 -18.90 10.38 -3.86
C PHE A 115 -18.68 11.90 -3.67
N PRO A 116 -18.39 12.37 -2.44
CA PRO A 116 -18.38 13.80 -2.13
C PRO A 116 -17.12 14.54 -2.62
N ALA A 117 -16.04 13.84 -2.98
CA ALA A 117 -14.81 14.47 -3.46
C ALA A 117 -14.76 14.51 -4.99
N LYS A 118 -14.04 15.52 -5.50
CA LYS A 118 -13.80 15.67 -6.93
C LYS A 118 -12.41 15.15 -7.32
N PHE A 119 -12.36 14.42 -8.43
CA PHE A 119 -11.13 13.86 -9.01
C PHE A 119 -10.56 14.71 -10.15
N ASP A 120 -11.32 15.67 -10.67
CA ASP A 120 -11.03 16.52 -11.84
C ASP A 120 -10.12 17.73 -11.58
N ARG A 121 -9.55 17.84 -10.37
CA ARG A 121 -8.81 19.02 -9.92
C ARG A 121 -7.34 18.75 -9.70
#